data_AF-B8XQT2-F1
#
_entry.id   AF-B8XQT2-F1
#
_cell.length_a   1.000
_cell.length_b   1.000
_cell.length_c   1.000
_cell.angle_alpha   90.00
_cell.angle_beta   90.00
_cell.angle_gamma   90.00
#
_symmetry.space_group_name_H-M   'P 1'
#
loop_
_entity.id
_entity.type
_entity.pdbx_description
1 polymer ?
#
loop_
_entity_poly.entity_id
_entity_poly.type
_entity_poly.pdbx_seq_one_letter_code
_entity_poly.pdbx_strand_id
1 'polypeptide(L)'
;WRQRQLEYTWLRSLMNRYEDFSVITRDSLTFTLNALGLTFNAAVFDRIMDKYVHLDLYPDAKQALAGLKDRKLAILSNGSTDMLNALVRNTGLDSILDATISIDSTKTFKPSPRTYELIESNLGVKPHEVLFVSSNPC
;
A
#
# COMPACT_ATOMS: atom_id res chain seq x y z
N TRP A 1 -10.50 -11.88 -4.03
CA TRP A 1 -9.39 -11.27 -4.77
C TRP A 1 -8.34 -10.63 -3.86
N ARG A 2 -8.68 -9.89 -2.78
CA ARG A 2 -7.69 -9.35 -1.80
C ARG A 2 -6.72 -10.40 -1.22
N GLN A 3 -7.21 -11.58 -0.85
CA GLN A 3 -6.34 -12.68 -0.41
C GLN A 3 -5.32 -13.07 -1.49
N ARG A 4 -5.77 -13.24 -2.74
CA ARG A 4 -4.90 -13.57 -3.89
C ARG A 4 -3.85 -12.50 -4.14
N GLN A 5 -4.21 -11.22 -3.97
CA GLN A 5 -3.28 -10.10 -4.09
C GLN A 5 -2.14 -10.20 -3.07
N LEU A 6 -2.44 -10.52 -1.81
CA LEU A 6 -1.43 -10.74 -0.77
C LEU A 6 -0.55 -11.95 -1.10
N GLU A 7 -1.17 -13.07 -1.48
CA GLU A 7 -0.44 -14.28 -1.92
C GLU A 7 0.56 -13.97 -3.05
N TYR A 8 0.15 -13.19 -4.05
CA TYR A 8 1.00 -12.78 -5.16
C TYR A 8 2.17 -11.90 -4.72
N THR A 9 1.98 -11.00 -3.74
CA THR A 9 3.10 -10.22 -3.20
C THR A 9 4.16 -11.10 -2.53
N TRP A 10 3.74 -12.14 -1.80
CA TRP A 10 4.67 -13.07 -1.14
C TRP A 10 5.38 -13.97 -2.14
N LEU A 11 4.63 -14.59 -3.06
CA LEU A 11 5.20 -15.47 -4.09
C LEU A 11 6.18 -14.73 -4.99
N ARG A 12 5.83 -13.52 -5.46
CA ARG A 12 6.73 -12.72 -6.30
C ARG A 12 7.99 -12.30 -5.55
N SER A 13 7.87 -11.96 -4.26
CA SER A 13 9.03 -11.64 -3.42
C SER A 13 9.93 -12.86 -3.24
N LEU A 14 9.36 -14.04 -2.92
CA LEU A 14 10.11 -15.28 -2.73
C LEU A 14 10.81 -15.75 -4.02
N MET A 15 10.19 -15.54 -5.17
CA MET A 15 10.77 -15.87 -6.48
C MET A 15 11.76 -14.81 -6.99
N ASN A 16 11.93 -13.69 -6.29
CA ASN A 16 12.67 -12.51 -6.77
C ASN A 16 12.18 -12.01 -8.14
N ARG A 17 10.85 -12.03 -8.37
CA ARG A 17 10.19 -11.56 -9.59
C ARG A 17 9.23 -10.42 -9.27
N TYR A 18 9.80 -9.33 -8.78
CA TYR A 18 9.07 -8.12 -8.45
C TYR A 18 8.26 -7.61 -9.64
N GLU A 19 7.03 -7.20 -9.35
CA GLU A 19 6.18 -6.39 -10.21
C GLU A 19 5.49 -5.37 -9.31
N ASP A 20 5.17 -4.21 -9.87
CA ASP A 20 4.52 -3.15 -9.14
C ASP A 20 3.18 -3.61 -8.56
N PHE A 21 2.82 -3.05 -7.41
CA PHE A 21 1.60 -3.46 -6.72
C PHE A 21 0.33 -3.21 -7.55
N SER A 22 0.35 -2.25 -8.47
CA SER A 22 -0.73 -2.02 -9.44
C SER A 22 -0.93 -3.22 -10.38
N VAL A 23 0.17 -3.81 -10.88
CA VAL A 23 0.16 -5.03 -11.70
C VAL A 23 -0.38 -6.20 -10.88
N ILE A 24 0.11 -6.38 -9.65
CA ILE A 24 -0.37 -7.45 -8.75
C ILE A 24 -1.86 -7.32 -8.46
N THR A 25 -2.33 -6.09 -8.27
CA THR A 25 -3.76 -5.79 -8.06
C THR A 25 -4.58 -6.23 -9.26
N ARG A 26 -4.16 -5.85 -10.48
CA ARG A 26 -4.79 -6.25 -11.74
C ARG A 26 -4.79 -7.76 -11.91
N ASP A 27 -3.64 -8.41 -11.76
CA ASP A 27 -3.49 -9.87 -11.89
C ASP A 27 -4.41 -10.61 -10.92
N SER A 28 -4.49 -10.16 -9.66
CA SER A 28 -5.31 -10.79 -8.63
C SER A 28 -6.82 -10.65 -8.88
N LEU A 29 -7.24 -9.50 -9.43
CA LEU A 29 -8.62 -9.25 -9.82
C LEU A 29 -9.00 -10.11 -11.03
N THR A 30 -8.17 -10.10 -12.08
CA THR A 30 -8.35 -10.93 -13.28
C THR A 30 -8.44 -12.41 -12.92
N PHE A 31 -7.53 -12.92 -12.10
CA PHE A 31 -7.56 -14.30 -11.62
C PHE A 31 -8.89 -14.62 -10.94
N THR A 32 -9.36 -13.74 -10.05
CA THR A 32 -10.58 -13.99 -9.27
C THR A 32 -11.82 -13.96 -10.16
N LEU A 33 -11.90 -13.01 -11.11
CA LEU A 33 -13.02 -12.93 -12.05
C LEU A 33 -13.09 -14.18 -12.93
N ASN A 34 -11.94 -14.62 -13.45
CA ASN A 34 -11.85 -15.85 -14.25
C ASN A 34 -12.21 -17.10 -13.44
N ALA A 35 -11.71 -17.22 -12.20
CA ALA A 35 -11.99 -18.36 -11.33
C ALA A 35 -13.49 -18.47 -10.96
N LEU A 36 -14.21 -17.35 -10.94
CA LEU A 36 -15.65 -17.31 -10.72
C LEU A 36 -16.47 -17.43 -12.03
N GLY A 37 -15.83 -17.53 -13.19
CA GLY A 37 -16.51 -17.57 -14.49
C GLY A 37 -17.23 -16.26 -14.86
N LEU A 38 -16.84 -15.14 -14.25
CA LEU A 38 -17.48 -13.85 -14.49
C LEU A 38 -16.90 -13.18 -15.74
N THR A 39 -17.76 -12.84 -16.68
CA THR A 39 -17.40 -11.99 -17.82
C THR A 39 -17.34 -10.54 -17.39
N PHE A 40 -16.29 -9.82 -17.79
CA PHE A 40 -16.13 -8.40 -17.52
C PHE A 40 -15.66 -7.67 -18.77
N ASN A 41 -15.98 -6.38 -18.87
CA ASN A 41 -15.42 -5.51 -19.89
C ASN A 41 -14.37 -4.57 -19.29
N ALA A 42 -13.60 -3.92 -20.16
CA ALA A 42 -12.54 -3.01 -19.74
C ALA A 42 -13.07 -1.87 -18.83
N ALA A 43 -14.20 -1.27 -19.16
CA ALA A 43 -14.76 -0.16 -18.39
C ALA A 43 -15.13 -0.55 -16.94
N VAL A 44 -15.70 -1.73 -16.73
CA VAL A 44 -16.01 -2.23 -15.38
C VAL A 44 -14.74 -2.54 -14.61
N PHE A 45 -13.77 -3.18 -15.28
CA PHE A 45 -12.48 -3.51 -14.68
C PHE A 45 -11.73 -2.24 -14.24
N ASP A 46 -11.64 -1.25 -15.12
CA ASP A 46 -10.98 0.02 -14.86
C ASP A 46 -11.66 0.78 -13.73
N ARG A 47 -13.00 0.77 -13.65
CA ARG A 47 -13.74 1.38 -12.53
C ARG A 47 -13.43 0.71 -11.19
N ILE A 48 -13.25 -0.62 -11.16
CA ILE A 48 -12.86 -1.33 -9.93
C ILE A 48 -11.42 -0.98 -9.56
N MET A 49 -10.52 -0.93 -10.55
CA MET A 49 -9.13 -0.55 -10.33
C MET A 49 -8.98 0.89 -9.85
N ASP A 50 -9.78 1.81 -10.38
CA ASP A 50 -9.79 3.22 -10.02
C ASP A 50 -10.18 3.43 -8.55
N LYS A 51 -11.11 2.63 -8.02
CA LYS A 51 -11.46 2.64 -6.59
C LYS A 51 -10.29 2.28 -5.68
N TYR A 52 -9.28 1.57 -6.18
CA TYR A 52 -8.08 1.26 -5.40
C TYR A 52 -7.14 2.46 -5.24
N VAL A 53 -7.19 3.41 -6.17
CA VAL A 53 -6.44 4.66 -6.13
C VAL A 53 -7.19 5.73 -5.32
N HIS A 54 -8.51 5.62 -5.26
CA HIS A 54 -9.42 6.54 -4.57
C HIS A 54 -10.08 5.90 -3.34
N LEU A 55 -9.30 5.16 -2.55
CA LEU A 55 -9.82 4.60 -1.30
C LEU A 55 -10.15 5.72 -0.32
N ASP A 56 -11.34 5.63 0.27
CA ASP A 56 -11.75 6.53 1.34
C ASP A 56 -10.95 6.24 2.61
N LEU A 57 -10.64 7.29 3.36
CA LEU A 57 -10.10 7.13 4.71
C LEU A 57 -11.17 6.56 5.64
N TYR A 58 -10.73 5.83 6.66
CA TYR A 58 -11.60 5.57 7.80
C TYR A 58 -12.07 6.89 8.44
N PRO A 59 -13.33 6.98 8.90
CA PRO A 59 -13.91 8.24 9.39
C PRO A 59 -13.10 8.92 10.51
N ASP A 60 -12.42 8.14 11.33
CA ASP A 60 -11.62 8.55 12.48
C ASP A 60 -10.14 8.78 12.17
N ALA A 61 -9.66 8.43 10.97
CA ALA A 61 -8.23 8.45 10.64
C ALA A 61 -7.61 9.84 10.78
N LYS A 62 -8.27 10.88 10.26
CA LYS A 62 -7.75 12.26 10.34
C LYS A 62 -7.71 12.76 11.78
N GLN A 63 -8.73 12.45 12.57
CA GLN A 63 -8.80 12.84 13.98
C GLN A 63 -7.70 12.15 14.79
N ALA A 64 -7.48 10.85 14.57
CA ALA A 64 -6.44 10.09 15.23
C ALA A 64 -5.04 10.64 14.90
N LEU A 65 -4.76 10.92 13.62
CA LEU A 65 -3.49 11.52 13.19
C LEU A 65 -3.28 12.92 13.79
N ALA A 66 -4.33 13.75 13.85
CA ALA A 66 -4.26 15.07 14.47
C ALA A 66 -3.91 15.00 15.97
N GLY A 67 -4.36 13.95 16.67
CA GLY A 67 -3.98 13.67 18.07
C GLY A 67 -2.49 13.33 18.24
N LEU A 68 -1.78 13.03 17.16
CA LEU A 68 -0.35 12.68 17.14
C LEU A 68 0.53 13.79 16.54
N LYS A 69 0.03 15.03 16.41
CA LYS A 69 0.71 16.15 15.74
C LYS A 69 2.13 16.47 16.22
N ASP A 70 2.50 16.10 17.44
CA ASP A 70 3.84 16.34 18.00
C ASP A 70 4.82 15.18 17.70
N ARG A 71 4.42 14.23 16.85
CA ARG A 71 5.20 13.07 16.40
C ARG A 71 5.40 13.16 14.89
N LYS A 72 6.50 12.57 14.40
CA LYS A 72 6.66 12.33 12.97
C LYS A 72 5.63 11.30 12.49
N LEU A 73 4.87 11.63 11.47
CA LEU A 73 3.84 10.78 10.88
C LEU A 73 4.26 10.37 9.47
N ALA A 74 4.25 9.07 9.18
CA ALA A 74 4.56 8.57 7.85
C ALA A 74 3.70 7.37 7.51
N ILE A 75 3.54 7.15 6.21
CA ILE A 75 2.98 5.91 5.68
C ILE A 75 4.07 5.08 5.03
N LEU A 76 4.14 3.79 5.38
CA LEU A 76 4.92 2.79 4.65
C LEU A 76 3.94 1.84 3.97
N SER A 77 3.92 1.75 2.64
CA SER A 77 2.92 0.97 1.91
C SER A 77 3.53 0.06 0.85
N ASN A 78 2.87 -1.09 0.62
CA ASN A 78 3.14 -1.95 -0.53
C ASN A 78 2.75 -1.30 -1.86
N GLY A 79 1.90 -0.26 -1.83
CA GLY A 79 1.45 0.41 -3.04
C GLY A 79 2.60 1.02 -3.83
N SER A 80 2.52 0.99 -5.16
CA SER A 80 3.51 1.66 -6.01
C SER A 80 3.55 3.16 -5.73
N THR A 81 4.68 3.79 -6.07
CA THR A 81 4.94 5.20 -5.77
C THR A 81 3.81 6.11 -6.28
N ASP A 82 3.38 5.94 -7.52
CA ASP A 82 2.29 6.73 -8.12
C ASP A 82 0.94 6.50 -7.43
N MET A 83 0.62 5.23 -7.13
CA MET A 83 -0.65 4.88 -6.51
C MET A 83 -0.74 5.45 -5.09
N LEU A 84 0.33 5.35 -4.32
CA LEU A 84 0.39 5.86 -2.96
C LEU A 84 0.33 7.40 -2.93
N ASN A 85 1.07 8.06 -3.82
CA ASN A 85 1.06 9.51 -3.92
C ASN A 85 -0.32 10.05 -4.35
N ALA A 86 -1.00 9.38 -5.28
CA ALA A 86 -2.36 9.74 -5.65
C ALA A 86 -3.34 9.58 -4.48
N LEU A 87 -3.28 8.45 -3.76
CA LEU A 87 -4.12 8.20 -2.60
C LEU A 87 -3.94 9.26 -1.51
N VAL A 88 -2.68 9.58 -1.17
CA VAL A 88 -2.36 10.55 -0.11
C VAL A 88 -2.85 11.96 -0.47
N ARG A 89 -2.69 12.39 -1.73
CA ARG A 89 -3.24 13.67 -2.22
C ARG A 89 -4.76 13.70 -2.21
N ASN A 90 -5.39 12.66 -2.75
CA ASN A 90 -6.86 12.58 -2.85
C ASN A 90 -7.54 12.60 -1.46
N THR A 91 -6.84 12.10 -0.44
CA THR A 91 -7.34 12.04 0.93
C THR A 91 -6.95 13.25 1.79
N GLY A 92 -6.04 14.11 1.28
CA GLY A 92 -5.47 15.25 1.99
C GLY A 92 -4.48 14.88 3.10
N LEU A 93 -4.00 13.63 3.09
CA LEU A 93 -2.99 13.16 4.05
C LEU A 93 -1.60 13.74 3.77
N ASP A 94 -1.35 14.25 2.56
CA ASP A 94 -0.13 14.96 2.19
C ASP A 94 0.12 16.21 3.05
N SER A 95 -0.95 16.83 3.55
CA SER A 95 -0.88 17.95 4.48
C SER A 95 -0.61 17.55 5.94
N ILE A 96 -0.64 16.25 6.27
CA ILE A 96 -0.54 15.71 7.63
C ILE A 96 0.72 14.86 7.83
N LEU A 97 1.12 14.12 6.80
CA LEU A 97 2.25 13.19 6.85
C LEU A 97 3.57 13.89 6.52
N ASP A 98 4.59 13.66 7.33
CA ASP A 98 5.97 14.08 7.06
C ASP A 98 6.63 13.29 5.94
N ALA A 99 6.22 12.02 5.74
CA ALA A 99 6.76 11.18 4.68
C ALA A 99 5.74 10.18 4.12
N THR A 100 5.84 9.94 2.81
CA THR A 100 5.08 8.93 2.07
C THR A 100 6.05 7.93 1.45
N ILE A 101 6.10 6.71 2.00
CA ILE A 101 7.14 5.73 1.72
C ILE A 101 6.54 4.51 1.01
N SER A 102 6.91 4.36 -0.26
CA SER A 102 6.59 3.19 -1.06
C SER A 102 7.72 2.15 -0.96
N ILE A 103 7.37 0.86 -0.87
CA ILE A 103 8.37 -0.23 -0.90
C ILE A 103 8.97 -0.46 -2.29
N ASP A 104 8.40 0.17 -3.32
CA ASP A 104 8.78 0.02 -4.73
C ASP A 104 10.30 0.18 -4.95
N SER A 105 10.93 1.11 -4.23
CA SER A 105 12.39 1.32 -4.24
C SER A 105 13.22 0.11 -3.80
N THR A 106 12.64 -0.77 -2.97
CA THR A 106 13.29 -2.01 -2.48
C THR A 106 12.99 -3.22 -3.34
N LYS A 107 12.06 -3.11 -4.30
CA LYS A 107 11.61 -4.20 -5.19
C LYS A 107 11.25 -5.49 -4.42
N THR A 108 10.69 -5.35 -3.23
CA THR A 108 10.25 -6.47 -2.38
C THR A 108 9.07 -6.03 -1.52
N PHE A 109 8.16 -6.95 -1.23
CA PHE A 109 6.96 -6.65 -0.45
C PHE A 109 7.14 -6.97 1.03
N LYS A 110 6.33 -6.33 1.88
CA LYS A 110 6.16 -6.76 3.27
C LYS A 110 5.74 -8.24 3.33
N PRO A 111 6.22 -9.03 4.32
CA PRO A 111 6.92 -8.60 5.54
C PRO A 111 8.45 -8.59 5.46
N SER A 112 9.06 -8.48 4.26
CA SER A 112 10.52 -8.41 4.13
C SER A 112 11.14 -7.29 4.99
N PRO A 113 12.16 -7.57 5.84
CA PRO A 113 12.81 -6.57 6.70
C PRO A 113 13.29 -5.33 5.94
N ARG A 114 13.77 -5.52 4.70
CA ARG A 114 14.24 -4.45 3.81
C ARG A 114 13.22 -3.35 3.58
N THR A 115 11.93 -3.69 3.62
CA THR A 115 10.86 -2.69 3.46
C THR A 115 10.78 -1.74 4.64
N TYR A 116 11.11 -2.19 5.85
CA TYR A 116 11.03 -1.39 7.07
C TYR A 116 12.29 -0.53 7.28
N GLU A 117 13.43 -0.93 6.72
CA GLU A 117 14.67 -0.12 6.69
C GLU A 117 14.47 1.23 5.98
N LEU A 118 13.47 1.32 5.09
CA LEU A 118 13.07 2.57 4.45
C LEU A 118 12.62 3.64 5.45
N ILE A 119 12.10 3.25 6.62
CA ILE A 119 11.63 4.20 7.64
C ILE A 119 12.81 5.03 8.14
N GLU A 120 13.92 4.38 8.51
CA GLU A 120 15.12 5.06 8.99
C GLU A 120 15.71 5.96 7.90
N SER A 121 15.76 5.48 6.67
CA SER A 121 16.32 6.25 5.55
C SER A 121 15.50 7.50 5.18
N ASN A 122 14.18 7.49 5.40
CA ASN A 122 13.30 8.63 5.06
C ASN A 122 13.06 9.58 6.24
N LEU A 123 13.05 9.08 7.47
CA LEU A 123 12.70 9.87 8.66
C LEU A 123 13.89 10.18 9.58
N GLY A 124 15.02 9.51 9.40
CA GLY A 124 16.20 9.64 10.25
C GLY A 124 15.96 9.21 11.71
N VAL A 125 15.07 8.22 11.92
CA VAL A 125 14.73 7.67 13.24
C VAL A 125 15.16 6.21 13.34
N LYS A 126 15.51 5.76 14.53
CA LYS A 126 15.90 4.37 14.80
C LYS A 126 14.68 3.48 15.01
N PRO A 127 14.77 2.16 14.74
CA PRO A 127 13.62 1.25 14.89
C PRO A 127 12.94 1.28 16.28
N HIS A 128 13.70 1.47 17.35
CA HIS A 128 13.15 1.53 18.73
C HIS A 128 12.38 2.83 19.03
N GLU A 129 12.46 3.83 18.16
CA GLU A 129 11.74 5.10 18.26
C GLU A 129 10.42 5.07 17.45
N VAL A 130 10.16 3.97 16.74
CA VAL A 130 9.03 3.85 15.80
C VAL A 130 7.91 3.04 16.43
N LEU A 131 6.72 3.64 16.51
CA LEU A 131 5.47 2.90 16.71
C LEU A 131 4.89 2.55 15.34
N PHE A 132 4.88 1.26 15.01
CA PHE A 132 4.30 0.77 13.75
C PHE A 132 2.84 0.35 13.96
N VAL A 133 1.92 0.90 13.17
CA VAL A 133 0.48 0.61 13.24
C VAL A 133 0.03 -0.12 11.97
N SER A 134 -0.63 -1.28 12.13
CA SER A 134 -1.16 -2.07 11.01
C SER A 134 -2.43 -2.81 11.43
N SER A 135 -3.44 -2.81 10.56
CA SER A 135 -4.62 -3.67 10.67
C SER A 135 -4.43 -5.04 10.00
N ASN A 136 -3.29 -5.24 9.31
CA ASN A 136 -2.91 -6.53 8.75
C ASN A 136 -1.96 -7.21 9.74
N PRO A 137 -2.25 -8.45 10.17
CA PRO A 137 -1.34 -9.18 11.05
C PRO A 137 0.01 -9.37 10.35
N CYS A 138 1.08 -9.16 11.12
CA CYS A 138 2.45 -9.43 10.71
C CYS A 138 2.76 -10.92 10.73
#